data_AF-A0A1B8ZV45-F1
#
_entry.id   AF-A0A1B8ZV45-F1
#
_cell.length_a   1.000
_cell.length_b   1.000
_cell.length_c   1.000
_cell.angle_alpha   90.00
_cell.angle_beta   90.00
_cell.angle_gamma   90.00
#
_symmetry.space_group_name_H-M   'P 1'
#
loop_
_entity.id
_entity.type
_entity.pdbx_description
1 polymer ?
#
loop_
_entity_poly.entity_id
_entity_poly.type
_entity_poly.pdbx_seq_one_letter_code
_entity_poly.pdbx_strand_id
1 'polypeptide(L)'
;MISYISQKNGINNFCICEDSLTASIFDLIKYLPSEYITDIIKNSLLHDKIPTDCGILLSLSFWDKWNPRNTINEKYVEPDIFLRFENIDIIIEAKRFDYFQQFDDQIKKEITAYFNEYGFENKDLYFIQLGGIYNHDDDNDLTDEFYTNKSVKVCKTTWTNLLNTIVNFKEYILSKNNQNEQNIIRILDDIIKAFEIHQFYKINWLNNLKEILIDQASFNHLSYCEPKITNWLSGLSNYKINTNKIILFPYA
;
A
#
# COMPACT_ATOMS: atom_id res chain seq x y z
N MET A 1 10.55 14.61 3.71
CA MET A 1 10.77 15.39 2.47
C MET A 1 10.09 14.62 1.35
N ILE A 2 8.98 15.11 0.80
CA ILE A 2 8.13 14.34 -0.14
C ILE A 2 8.84 14.12 -1.49
N SER A 3 9.55 15.14 -1.94
CA SER A 3 10.36 15.11 -3.16
C SER A 3 11.67 15.86 -2.94
N TYR A 4 12.67 15.52 -3.74
CA TYR A 4 13.99 16.16 -3.74
C TYR A 4 14.44 16.45 -5.16
N ILE A 5 15.37 17.39 -5.30
CA ILE A 5 15.98 17.70 -6.58
C ILE A 5 17.22 16.83 -6.74
N SER A 6 17.25 16.01 -7.79
CA SER A 6 18.47 15.35 -8.24
C SER A 6 19.00 16.04 -9.48
N GLN A 7 20.32 16.16 -9.59
CA GLN A 7 20.96 16.68 -10.79
C GLN A 7 21.56 15.53 -11.58
N LYS A 8 21.11 15.34 -12.82
CA LYS A 8 21.66 14.34 -13.74
C LYS A 8 21.97 15.01 -15.07
N ASN A 9 23.23 14.94 -15.49
CA ASN A 9 23.72 15.60 -16.73
C ASN A 9 23.42 17.11 -16.80
N GLY A 10 23.50 17.83 -15.67
CA GLY A 10 23.23 19.27 -15.61
C GLY A 10 21.74 19.65 -15.59
N ILE A 11 20.82 18.68 -15.68
CA ILE A 11 19.37 18.88 -15.60
C ILE A 11 18.89 18.56 -14.18
N ASN A 12 18.13 19.47 -13.59
CA ASN A 12 17.45 19.26 -12.31
C ASN A 12 16.16 18.48 -12.53
N ASN A 13 16.05 17.33 -11.89
CA ASN A 13 14.85 16.50 -11.88
C ASN A 13 14.23 16.50 -10.49
N PHE A 14 12.91 16.67 -10.43
CA PHE A 14 12.16 16.37 -9.22
C PHE A 14 11.98 14.87 -9.09
N CYS A 15 12.53 14.30 -8.02
CA CYS A 15 12.41 12.89 -7.66
C CYS A 15 11.47 12.76 -6.47
N ILE A 16 10.59 11.77 -6.51
CA ILE A 16 9.71 11.43 -5.39
C ILE A 16 10.47 10.48 -4.47
N CYS A 17 10.36 10.69 -3.17
CA CYS A 17 11.04 9.87 -2.17
C CYS A 17 10.14 8.71 -1.71
N GLU A 18 10.65 7.48 -1.83
CA GLU A 18 10.02 6.26 -1.34
C GLU A 18 9.96 6.24 0.19
N ASP A 19 11.08 6.51 0.85
CA ASP A 19 11.19 6.54 2.32
C ASP A 19 10.16 7.48 2.96
N SER A 20 9.86 8.61 2.30
CA SER A 20 8.85 9.55 2.77
C SER A 20 7.43 8.97 2.70
N LEU A 21 7.11 8.17 1.67
CA LEU A 21 5.83 7.45 1.60
C LEU A 21 5.76 6.44 2.74
N THR A 22 6.80 5.61 2.87
CA THR A 22 6.90 4.56 3.89
C THR A 22 6.75 5.13 5.30
N ALA A 23 7.56 6.14 5.67
CA ALA A 23 7.46 6.76 6.99
C ALA A 23 6.11 7.46 7.20
N SER A 24 5.60 8.24 6.23
CA SER A 24 4.35 8.99 6.44
C SER A 24 3.14 8.10 6.72
N ILE A 25 3.14 6.87 6.20
CA ILE A 25 2.07 5.90 6.43
C ILE A 25 2.30 5.13 7.72
N PHE A 26 3.45 4.47 7.86
CA PHE A 26 3.67 3.56 8.98
C PHE A 26 3.92 4.27 10.31
N ASP A 27 4.45 5.49 10.26
CA ASP A 27 4.61 6.31 11.46
C ASP A 27 3.26 6.78 12.03
N LEU A 28 2.19 6.73 11.22
CA LEU A 28 0.82 6.95 11.67
C LEU A 28 0.13 5.63 12.08
N ILE A 29 0.33 4.54 11.32
CA ILE A 29 -0.21 3.21 11.64
C ILE A 29 0.24 2.76 13.04
N LYS A 30 1.47 3.08 13.47
CA LYS A 30 2.00 2.71 14.80
C LYS A 30 1.16 3.19 15.99
N TYR A 31 0.30 4.19 15.80
CA TYR A 31 -0.57 4.73 16.87
C TYR A 31 -1.92 4.00 16.97
N LEU A 32 -2.19 3.05 16.09
CA LEU A 32 -3.38 2.21 16.16
C LEU A 32 -3.19 1.08 17.20
N PRO A 33 -4.28 0.57 17.78
CA PRO A 33 -4.25 -0.67 18.57
C PRO A 33 -3.62 -1.84 17.80
N SER A 34 -2.93 -2.74 18.50
CA SER A 34 -2.17 -3.84 17.87
C SER A 34 -3.06 -4.75 17.02
N GLU A 35 -4.29 -4.98 17.45
CA GLU A 35 -5.31 -5.72 16.72
C GLU A 35 -5.67 -5.03 15.39
N TYR A 36 -5.75 -3.70 15.36
CA TYR A 36 -6.06 -2.96 14.14
C TYR A 36 -4.87 -2.92 13.18
N ILE A 37 -3.64 -2.83 13.70
CA ILE A 37 -2.43 -2.94 12.89
C ILE A 37 -2.39 -4.32 12.22
N THR A 38 -2.62 -5.38 12.99
CA THR A 38 -2.65 -6.76 12.49
C THR A 38 -3.73 -6.93 11.42
N ASP A 39 -4.94 -6.46 11.69
CA ASP A 39 -6.06 -6.52 10.74
C ASP A 39 -5.77 -5.76 9.44
N ILE A 40 -5.21 -4.54 9.53
CA ILE A 40 -4.88 -3.73 8.35
C ILE A 40 -3.80 -4.42 7.52
N ILE A 41 -2.70 -4.86 8.14
CA ILE A 41 -1.61 -5.52 7.42
C ILE A 41 -2.13 -6.80 6.78
N LYS A 42 -2.75 -7.69 7.56
CA LYS A 42 -3.28 -8.98 7.10
C LYS A 42 -4.28 -8.82 5.95
N ASN A 43 -5.28 -7.95 6.11
CA ASN A 43 -6.32 -7.75 5.09
C ASN A 43 -5.85 -6.94 3.88
N SER A 44 -4.64 -6.37 3.92
CA SER A 44 -4.03 -5.74 2.74
C SER A 44 -3.29 -6.72 1.85
N LEU A 45 -2.98 -7.93 2.35
CA LEU A 45 -2.20 -8.91 1.60
C LEU A 45 -2.98 -9.46 0.40
N LEU A 46 -2.24 -9.82 -0.64
CA LEU A 46 -2.78 -10.57 -1.78
C LEU A 46 -3.17 -11.99 -1.41
N HIS A 47 -2.48 -12.59 -0.43
CA HIS A 47 -2.70 -13.95 0.06
C HIS A 47 -2.75 -13.97 1.59
N ASP A 48 -3.67 -14.76 2.15
CA ASP A 48 -3.89 -14.87 3.59
C ASP A 48 -2.85 -15.76 4.27
N LYS A 49 -1.71 -15.17 4.66
CA LYS A 49 -0.59 -15.89 5.30
C LYS A 49 -0.37 -15.53 6.77
N ILE A 50 -0.63 -14.28 7.15
CA ILE A 50 -0.39 -13.78 8.50
C ILE A 50 -1.45 -14.35 9.47
N PRO A 51 -1.03 -14.87 10.64
CA PRO A 51 -1.96 -15.42 11.62
C PRO A 51 -2.89 -14.32 12.15
N THR A 52 -4.09 -14.72 12.56
CA THR A 52 -5.07 -13.77 13.12
C THR A 52 -4.60 -13.18 14.45
N ASP A 53 -3.87 -13.96 15.24
CA ASP A 53 -3.31 -13.50 16.52
C ASP A 53 -1.78 -13.39 16.42
N CYS A 54 -1.31 -12.14 16.32
CA CYS A 54 0.11 -11.81 16.35
C CYS A 54 0.61 -11.47 17.77
N GLY A 55 -0.30 -11.30 18.73
CA GLY A 55 -0.02 -10.72 20.05
C GLY A 55 0.10 -9.19 20.01
N ILE A 56 0.63 -8.61 21.10
CA ILE A 56 0.81 -7.15 21.21
C ILE A 56 2.00 -6.69 20.35
N LEU A 57 1.86 -5.54 19.68
CA LEU A 57 2.98 -4.87 19.01
C LEU A 57 3.95 -4.33 20.08
N LEU A 58 5.17 -4.86 20.10
CA LEU A 58 6.24 -4.47 21.00
C LEU A 58 7.03 -3.27 20.47
N SER A 59 7.30 -3.26 19.16
CA SER A 59 8.02 -2.16 18.51
C SER A 59 7.76 -2.10 17.01
N LEU A 60 7.83 -0.89 16.46
CA LEU A 60 7.94 -0.61 15.04
C LEU A 60 9.14 0.33 14.83
N SER A 61 10.10 -0.10 14.02
CA SER A 61 11.31 0.67 13.68
C SER A 61 11.49 0.79 12.17
N PHE A 62 12.29 1.77 11.77
CA PHE A 62 12.60 2.07 10.37
C PHE A 62 14.10 2.07 10.15
N TRP A 63 14.56 1.45 9.05
CA TRP A 63 15.96 1.46 8.63
C TRP A 63 16.95 1.08 9.74
N ASP A 64 16.60 0.05 10.52
CA ASP A 64 17.49 -0.48 11.55
C ASP A 64 18.75 -1.05 10.90
N LYS A 65 19.91 -0.74 11.48
CA LYS A 65 21.19 -1.23 10.96
C LYS A 65 21.51 -2.59 11.53
N TRP A 66 21.30 -3.63 10.75
CA TRP A 66 21.56 -5.01 11.14
C TRP A 66 22.92 -5.52 10.67
N ASN A 67 23.43 -6.51 11.39
CA ASN A 67 24.67 -7.20 11.13
C ASN A 67 24.64 -7.88 9.75
N PRO A 68 25.51 -7.47 8.82
CA PRO A 68 25.47 -7.95 7.45
C PRO A 68 26.23 -9.28 7.26
N ARG A 69 26.62 -9.96 8.35
CA ARG A 69 27.31 -11.25 8.28
C ARG A 69 26.56 -12.24 7.37
N ASN A 70 27.31 -12.98 6.55
CA ASN A 70 26.77 -13.91 5.55
C ASN A 70 25.94 -13.25 4.43
N THR A 71 26.02 -11.93 4.29
CA THR A 71 25.49 -11.19 3.14
C THR A 71 26.65 -10.61 2.33
N ILE A 72 26.36 -10.07 1.14
CA ILE A 72 27.36 -9.36 0.33
C ILE A 72 27.63 -7.93 0.80
N ASN A 73 26.86 -7.40 1.76
CA ASN A 73 27.05 -6.05 2.28
C ASN A 73 28.18 -6.06 3.33
N GLU A 74 29.03 -5.04 3.34
CA GLU A 74 30.17 -4.98 4.27
C GLU A 74 29.86 -4.23 5.58
N LYS A 75 28.87 -3.33 5.57
CA LYS A 75 28.61 -2.41 6.69
C LYS A 75 27.39 -2.79 7.51
N TYR A 76 26.23 -2.85 6.87
CA TYR A 76 24.96 -3.18 7.48
C TYR A 76 23.93 -3.54 6.39
N VAL A 77 22.84 -4.15 6.81
CA VAL A 77 21.61 -4.33 6.02
C VAL A 77 20.51 -3.56 6.75
N GLU A 78 19.70 -2.81 6.00
CA GLU A 78 18.63 -1.97 6.53
C GLU A 78 17.31 -2.41 5.89
N PRO A 79 16.39 -3.04 6.62
CA PRO A 79 15.01 -3.19 6.14
C PRO A 79 14.31 -1.83 6.19
N ASP A 80 13.31 -1.62 5.34
CA ASP A 80 12.52 -0.38 5.41
C ASP A 80 11.72 -0.28 6.71
N ILE A 81 11.05 -1.35 7.11
CA ILE A 81 10.29 -1.42 8.36
C ILE A 81 10.48 -2.77 9.03
N PHE A 82 10.61 -2.73 10.35
CA PHE A 82 10.58 -3.91 11.19
C PHE A 82 9.52 -3.78 12.29
N LEU A 83 8.59 -4.73 12.34
CA LEU A 83 7.57 -4.84 13.38
C LEU A 83 7.85 -6.06 14.24
N ARG A 84 7.91 -5.86 15.55
CA ARG A 84 8.02 -6.94 16.52
C ARG A 84 6.72 -7.10 17.26
N PHE A 85 6.08 -8.25 17.14
CA PHE A 85 4.96 -8.62 17.99
C PHE A 85 5.41 -9.65 19.03
N GLU A 86 4.55 -9.98 19.99
CA GLU A 86 4.86 -11.02 20.98
C GLU A 86 5.13 -12.38 20.32
N ASN A 87 4.32 -12.76 19.32
CA ASN A 87 4.33 -14.11 18.75
C ASN A 87 5.10 -14.22 17.44
N ILE A 88 5.17 -13.14 16.66
CA ILE A 88 5.80 -13.10 15.33
C ILE A 88 6.61 -11.83 15.14
N ASP A 89 7.53 -11.86 14.19
CA ASP A 89 8.21 -10.66 13.68
C ASP A 89 7.89 -10.48 12.19
N ILE A 90 7.78 -9.22 11.74
CA ILE A 90 7.46 -8.84 10.37
C ILE A 90 8.52 -7.88 9.83
N ILE A 91 9.08 -8.19 8.66
CA ILE A 91 9.85 -7.26 7.84
C ILE A 91 8.97 -6.77 6.71
N ILE A 92 8.99 -5.47 6.44
CA ILE A 92 8.38 -4.91 5.24
C ILE A 92 9.47 -4.26 4.41
N GLU A 93 9.58 -4.69 3.17
CA GLU A 93 10.44 -4.09 2.16
C GLU A 93 9.57 -3.35 1.15
N ALA A 94 9.70 -2.04 1.12
CA ALA A 94 8.87 -1.15 0.34
C ALA A 94 9.50 -0.84 -1.01
N LYS A 95 8.64 -0.53 -1.99
CA LYS A 95 9.02 0.06 -3.27
C LYS A 95 8.06 1.16 -3.65
N ARG A 96 8.55 2.22 -4.27
CA ARG A 96 7.78 3.46 -4.52
C ARG A 96 6.46 3.25 -5.25
N PHE A 97 6.43 2.39 -6.26
CA PHE A 97 5.27 2.10 -7.10
C PHE A 97 4.77 0.69 -6.86
N ASP A 98 3.54 0.39 -7.27
CA ASP A 98 2.94 -0.93 -7.02
C ASP A 98 3.61 -2.08 -7.78
N TYR A 99 4.33 -1.81 -8.88
CA TYR A 99 4.78 -2.86 -9.80
C TYR A 99 6.26 -2.74 -10.21
N PHE A 100 6.86 -3.92 -10.46
CA PHE A 100 8.16 -4.10 -11.16
C PHE A 100 9.39 -3.43 -10.52
N GLN A 101 9.55 -3.51 -9.20
CA GLN A 101 10.68 -2.89 -8.47
C GLN A 101 11.29 -3.76 -7.36
N GLN A 102 10.77 -4.97 -7.12
CA GLN A 102 11.32 -5.88 -6.11
C GLN A 102 12.62 -6.55 -6.58
N PHE A 103 13.51 -6.91 -5.65
CA PHE A 103 14.78 -7.57 -5.97
C PHE A 103 15.03 -8.74 -5.01
N ASP A 104 15.13 -9.96 -5.55
CA ASP A 104 15.35 -11.19 -4.76
C ASP A 104 16.59 -11.12 -3.87
N ASP A 105 17.65 -10.49 -4.37
CA ASP A 105 18.89 -10.32 -3.62
C ASP A 105 18.70 -9.45 -2.37
N GLN A 106 17.79 -8.48 -2.40
CA GLN A 106 17.48 -7.65 -1.24
C GLN A 106 16.74 -8.46 -0.17
N ILE A 107 15.72 -9.22 -0.60
CA ILE A 107 14.94 -10.11 0.27
C ILE A 107 15.85 -11.08 1.02
N LYS A 108 16.77 -11.76 0.31
CA LYS A 108 17.71 -12.71 0.91
C LYS A 108 18.61 -12.04 1.96
N LYS A 109 19.15 -10.86 1.65
CA LYS A 109 20.04 -10.13 2.58
C LYS A 109 19.33 -9.74 3.87
N GLU A 110 18.11 -9.25 3.77
CA GLU A 110 17.33 -8.80 4.93
C GLU A 110 16.90 -9.98 5.81
N ILE A 111 16.48 -11.10 5.21
CA ILE A 111 16.17 -12.33 5.96
C ILE A 111 17.42 -12.84 6.69
N THR A 112 18.56 -12.94 6.01
CA THR A 112 19.81 -13.39 6.63
C THR A 112 20.26 -12.44 7.76
N ALA A 113 20.16 -11.12 7.54
CA ALA A 113 20.50 -10.12 8.55
C ALA A 113 19.56 -10.17 9.77
N TYR A 114 18.26 -10.38 9.56
CA TYR A 114 17.32 -10.61 10.65
C TYR A 114 17.72 -11.80 11.52
N PHE A 115 18.10 -12.93 10.92
CA PHE A 115 18.49 -14.09 11.72
C PHE A 115 19.84 -13.92 12.43
N ASN A 116 20.72 -13.06 11.93
CA ASN A 116 21.92 -12.66 12.68
C ASN A 116 21.60 -11.89 13.96
N GLU A 117 20.54 -11.07 13.94
CA GLU A 117 20.11 -10.26 15.07
C GLU A 117 19.19 -11.02 16.04
N TYR A 118 18.24 -11.78 15.51
CA TYR A 118 17.10 -12.31 16.28
C TYR A 118 16.94 -13.84 16.16
N GLY A 119 17.82 -14.53 15.44
CA GLY A 119 17.66 -15.97 15.16
C GLY A 119 17.67 -16.86 16.41
N PHE A 120 18.19 -16.36 17.53
CA PHE A 120 18.16 -17.05 18.83
C PHE A 120 16.77 -17.04 19.49
N GLU A 121 15.87 -16.13 19.13
CA GLU A 121 14.54 -15.98 19.75
C GLU A 121 13.51 -16.98 19.22
N ASN A 122 13.77 -17.65 18.09
CA ASN A 122 12.89 -18.67 17.51
C ASN A 122 11.45 -18.20 17.23
N LYS A 123 11.26 -16.92 16.88
CA LYS A 123 9.98 -16.41 16.37
C LYS A 123 9.80 -16.71 14.88
N ASP A 124 8.55 -16.89 14.47
CA ASP A 124 8.18 -16.97 13.06
C ASP A 124 8.38 -15.60 12.39
N LEU A 125 8.98 -15.62 11.19
CA LEU A 125 9.24 -14.42 10.40
C LEU A 125 8.30 -14.34 9.19
N TYR A 126 7.69 -13.18 9.02
CA TYR A 126 6.91 -12.83 7.84
C TYR A 126 7.63 -11.71 7.09
N PHE A 127 7.88 -11.92 5.80
CA PHE A 127 8.51 -10.92 4.94
C PHE A 127 7.47 -10.38 3.96
N ILE A 128 7.18 -9.08 4.04
CA ILE A 128 6.18 -8.42 3.19
C ILE A 128 6.89 -7.61 2.12
N GLN A 129 6.66 -7.97 0.86
CA GLN A 129 6.94 -7.10 -0.28
C GLN A 129 5.79 -6.10 -0.43
N LEU A 130 6.07 -4.80 -0.24
CA LEU A 130 5.10 -3.72 -0.35
C LEU A 130 5.38 -2.87 -1.59
N GLY A 131 4.55 -3.06 -2.62
CA GLY A 131 4.80 -2.47 -3.93
C GLY A 131 5.91 -3.20 -4.69
N GLY A 132 6.19 -2.75 -5.92
CA GLY A 132 7.19 -3.31 -6.80
C GLY A 132 6.89 -4.73 -7.30
N ILE A 133 5.65 -5.19 -7.17
CA ILE A 133 5.26 -6.59 -7.38
C ILE A 133 5.31 -6.95 -8.88
N TYR A 134 5.93 -8.09 -9.22
CA TYR A 134 6.01 -8.59 -10.60
C TYR A 134 4.82 -9.46 -11.01
N ASN A 135 4.32 -10.26 -10.08
CA ASN A 135 3.17 -11.15 -10.26
C ASN A 135 2.36 -11.22 -8.97
N HIS A 136 1.08 -11.55 -9.10
CA HIS A 136 0.17 -11.68 -7.95
C HIS A 136 0.10 -13.11 -7.43
N ASP A 137 0.94 -14.00 -7.95
CA ASP A 137 0.96 -15.40 -7.54
C ASP A 137 1.53 -15.53 -6.13
N ASP A 138 1.11 -16.59 -5.45
CA ASP A 138 1.63 -16.86 -4.12
C ASP A 138 3.04 -17.44 -4.21
N ASP A 139 3.99 -16.86 -3.48
CA ASP A 139 5.35 -17.38 -3.43
C ASP A 139 5.44 -18.51 -2.41
N ASN A 140 6.29 -19.49 -2.68
CA ASN A 140 6.63 -20.51 -1.68
C ASN A 140 7.34 -19.86 -0.49
N ASP A 141 7.17 -20.46 0.68
CA ASP A 141 7.93 -20.08 1.85
C ASP A 141 9.43 -20.27 1.59
N LEU A 142 10.23 -19.30 2.05
CA LEU A 142 11.67 -19.34 1.93
C LEU A 142 12.27 -20.02 3.15
N THR A 143 13.44 -20.63 2.96
CA THR A 143 14.30 -21.08 4.05
C THR A 143 15.61 -20.34 3.94
N ASP A 144 16.10 -19.79 5.05
CA ASP A 144 17.43 -19.18 5.05
C ASP A 144 18.50 -20.27 4.93
N GLU A 145 19.48 -20.07 4.05
CA GLU A 145 20.53 -21.04 3.75
C GLU A 145 21.47 -21.30 4.94
N PHE A 146 21.65 -20.31 5.82
CA PHE A 146 22.49 -20.40 7.02
C PHE A 146 21.69 -20.81 8.26
N TYR A 147 20.38 -20.57 8.28
CA TYR A 147 19.46 -20.92 9.36
C TYR A 147 18.39 -21.91 8.86
N THR A 148 18.84 -23.06 8.35
CA THR A 148 18.07 -24.06 7.57
C THR A 148 16.82 -24.65 8.22
N ASN A 149 16.62 -24.45 9.52
CA ASN A 149 15.43 -24.90 10.25
C ASN A 149 14.36 -23.81 10.45
N LYS A 150 14.54 -22.63 9.83
CA LYS A 150 13.59 -21.51 9.92
C LYS A 150 12.93 -21.30 8.56
N SER A 151 11.61 -21.47 8.54
CA SER A 151 10.79 -21.11 7.39
C SER A 151 10.34 -19.66 7.53
N VAL A 152 10.40 -18.92 6.42
CA VAL A 152 10.00 -17.52 6.31
C VAL A 152 8.84 -17.44 5.32
N LYS A 153 7.73 -16.85 5.74
CA LYS A 153 6.57 -16.68 4.87
C LYS A 153 6.69 -15.39 4.09
N VAL A 154 6.78 -15.50 2.77
CA VAL A 154 6.81 -14.34 1.87
C VAL A 154 5.38 -13.93 1.54
N CYS A 155 5.06 -12.67 1.83
CA CYS A 155 3.78 -12.04 1.63
C CYS A 155 3.92 -10.91 0.61
N LYS A 156 2.85 -10.60 -0.13
CA LYS A 156 2.81 -9.53 -1.12
C LYS A 156 1.63 -8.61 -0.87
N THR A 157 1.84 -7.32 -1.02
CA THR A 157 0.78 -6.32 -1.07
C THR A 157 1.23 -5.13 -1.94
N THR A 158 0.29 -4.26 -2.25
CA THR A 158 0.52 -3.01 -2.99
C THR A 158 0.10 -1.84 -2.12
N TRP A 159 0.61 -0.65 -2.39
CA TRP A 159 0.15 0.57 -1.71
C TRP A 159 -1.33 0.80 -1.96
N THR A 160 -1.80 0.47 -3.17
CA THR A 160 -3.23 0.51 -3.52
C THR A 160 -4.07 -0.39 -2.63
N ASN A 161 -3.65 -1.64 -2.41
CA ASN A 161 -4.37 -2.56 -1.53
C ASN A 161 -4.36 -2.09 -0.08
N LEU A 162 -3.20 -1.66 0.42
CA LEU A 162 -3.08 -1.11 1.77
C LEU A 162 -4.02 0.09 1.98
N LEU A 163 -4.03 1.05 1.05
CA LEU A 163 -4.94 2.19 1.07
C LEU A 163 -6.41 1.74 1.06
N ASN A 164 -6.79 0.85 0.14
CA ASN A 164 -8.16 0.34 0.05
C ASN A 164 -8.61 -0.33 1.36
N THR A 165 -7.74 -1.15 1.95
CA THR A 165 -8.00 -1.80 3.24
C THR A 165 -8.19 -0.78 4.36
N ILE A 166 -7.34 0.25 4.44
CA ILE A 166 -7.45 1.33 5.43
C ILE A 166 -8.77 2.09 5.27
N VAL A 167 -9.16 2.45 4.04
CA VAL A 167 -10.42 3.16 3.82
C VAL A 167 -11.62 2.28 4.18
N ASN A 168 -11.62 1.01 3.78
CA ASN A 168 -12.70 0.08 4.10
C ASN A 168 -12.79 -0.17 5.61
N PHE A 169 -11.65 -0.25 6.30
CA PHE A 169 -11.58 -0.38 7.75
C PHE A 169 -12.15 0.85 8.47
N LYS A 170 -11.85 2.06 7.98
CA LYS A 170 -12.46 3.30 8.47
C LYS A 170 -13.98 3.31 8.27
N GLU A 171 -14.46 2.92 7.08
CA GLU A 171 -15.89 2.82 6.76
C GLU A 171 -16.61 1.83 7.69
N TYR A 172 -15.96 0.69 7.98
CA TYR A 172 -16.46 -0.31 8.94
C TYR A 172 -16.61 0.27 10.35
N ILE A 173 -15.60 0.96 10.87
CA ILE A 173 -15.66 1.63 12.19
C ILE A 173 -16.81 2.64 12.25
N LEU A 174 -16.93 3.49 11.22
CA LEU A 174 -18.01 4.47 11.14
C LEU A 174 -19.40 3.81 11.14
N SER A 175 -19.56 2.68 10.45
CA SER A 175 -20.83 1.96 10.38
C SER A 175 -21.30 1.40 11.73
N LYS A 176 -20.37 1.13 12.66
CA LYS A 176 -20.68 0.65 14.02
C LYS A 176 -21.16 1.75 14.96
N ASN A 177 -21.01 3.02 14.58
CA ASN A 177 -21.41 4.20 15.37
C ASN A 177 -20.86 4.20 16.82
N ASN A 178 -19.64 3.71 17.00
CA ASN A 178 -18.97 3.68 18.29
C ASN A 178 -18.28 5.04 18.54
N GLN A 179 -18.85 5.88 19.42
CA GLN A 179 -18.26 7.19 19.73
C GLN A 179 -16.82 7.09 20.28
N ASN A 180 -16.46 5.94 20.85
CA ASN A 180 -15.14 5.73 21.47
C ASN A 180 -13.98 5.57 20.46
N GLU A 181 -14.26 5.49 19.16
CA GLU A 181 -13.23 5.26 18.12
C GLU A 181 -12.94 6.51 17.27
N GLN A 182 -13.39 7.69 17.68
CA GLN A 182 -13.18 8.93 16.91
C GLN A 182 -11.71 9.36 16.80
N ASN A 183 -10.87 9.04 17.78
CA ASN A 183 -9.43 9.20 17.68
C ASN A 183 -8.83 8.29 16.60
N ILE A 184 -9.29 7.05 16.50
CA ILE A 184 -8.87 6.10 15.46
C ILE A 184 -9.27 6.61 14.08
N ILE A 185 -10.50 7.10 13.93
CA ILE A 185 -10.97 7.68 12.65
C ILE A 185 -10.07 8.85 12.21
N ARG A 186 -9.66 9.73 13.13
CA ARG A 186 -8.74 10.84 12.81
C ARG A 186 -7.36 10.35 12.34
N ILE A 187 -6.82 9.32 13.00
CA ILE A 187 -5.54 8.72 12.58
C ILE A 187 -5.69 8.12 11.17
N LEU A 188 -6.78 7.39 10.90
CA LEU A 188 -7.05 6.81 9.58
C LEU A 188 -7.22 7.91 8.51
N ASP A 189 -7.88 9.03 8.84
CA ASP A 189 -7.97 10.21 7.96
C ASP A 189 -6.60 10.78 7.60
N ASP A 190 -5.70 10.88 8.58
CA ASP A 190 -4.36 11.42 8.34
C ASP A 190 -3.48 10.44 7.55
N ILE A 191 -3.65 9.12 7.74
CA ILE A 191 -3.02 8.10 6.90
C ILE A 191 -3.50 8.24 5.45
N ILE A 192 -4.81 8.37 5.22
CA ILE A 192 -5.38 8.54 3.88
C ILE A 192 -4.82 9.81 3.22
N LYS A 193 -4.76 10.94 3.94
CA LYS A 193 -4.14 12.17 3.42
C LYS A 193 -2.65 11.99 3.10
N ALA A 194 -1.92 11.20 3.89
CA ALA A 194 -0.52 10.90 3.60
C ALA A 194 -0.37 10.16 2.26
N PHE A 195 -1.24 9.18 1.98
CA PHE A 195 -1.33 8.56 0.65
C PHE A 195 -1.62 9.59 -0.45
N GLU A 196 -2.59 10.49 -0.25
CA GLU A 196 -2.95 11.53 -1.23
C GLU A 196 -1.80 12.48 -1.55
N ILE A 197 -1.04 12.90 -0.53
CA ILE A 197 0.18 13.71 -0.68
C ILE A 197 1.22 12.98 -1.55
N HIS A 198 1.26 11.65 -1.44
CA HIS A 198 2.10 10.78 -2.22
C HIS A 198 1.45 10.27 -3.52
N GLN A 199 0.33 10.87 -3.94
CA GLN A 199 -0.39 10.59 -5.20
C GLN A 199 -1.02 9.19 -5.29
N PHE A 200 -1.35 8.59 -4.16
CA PHE A 200 -2.18 7.40 -4.08
C PHE A 200 -3.59 7.80 -3.66
N TYR A 201 -4.59 7.34 -4.42
CA TYR A 201 -6.00 7.70 -4.20
C TYR A 201 -6.86 6.45 -4.25
N LYS A 202 -7.93 6.41 -3.44
CA LYS A 202 -8.99 5.42 -3.62
C LYS A 202 -9.78 5.79 -4.88
N ILE A 203 -9.60 5.01 -5.94
CA ILE A 203 -10.28 5.23 -7.23
C ILE A 203 -11.48 4.30 -7.34
N ASN A 204 -12.67 4.86 -7.52
CA ASN A 204 -13.83 4.12 -7.99
C ASN A 204 -13.79 4.08 -9.51
N TRP A 205 -13.47 2.92 -10.08
CA TRP A 205 -13.49 2.73 -11.52
C TRP A 205 -14.90 2.85 -12.09
N LEU A 206 -14.99 3.32 -13.34
CA LEU A 206 -16.24 3.60 -14.04
C LEU A 206 -17.20 2.42 -14.05
N ASN A 207 -16.65 1.22 -14.27
CA ASN A 207 -17.37 -0.05 -14.29
C ASN A 207 -17.94 -0.47 -12.92
N ASN A 208 -17.43 0.13 -11.84
CA ASN A 208 -17.87 -0.13 -10.47
C ASN A 208 -18.88 0.91 -9.97
N LEU A 209 -19.15 1.97 -10.75
CA LEU A 209 -20.18 2.94 -10.41
C LEU A 209 -21.57 2.31 -10.61
N LYS A 210 -22.47 2.54 -9.66
CA LYS A 210 -23.86 2.08 -9.78
C LYS A 210 -24.53 2.80 -10.95
N GLU A 211 -25.16 2.04 -11.83
CA GLU A 211 -26.03 2.61 -12.86
C GLU A 211 -27.19 3.35 -12.19
N ILE A 212 -27.36 4.63 -12.55
CA ILE A 212 -28.51 5.42 -12.13
C ILE A 212 -29.50 5.45 -13.29
N LEU A 213 -30.71 4.95 -13.06
CA LEU A 213 -31.82 5.12 -13.99
C LEU A 213 -32.32 6.56 -13.89
N ILE A 214 -32.10 7.35 -14.94
CA ILE A 214 -32.62 8.70 -15.04
C ILE A 214 -34.03 8.62 -15.64
N ASP A 215 -35.03 9.16 -14.95
CA ASP A 215 -36.38 9.24 -15.51
C ASP A 215 -36.47 10.32 -16.60
N GLN A 216 -37.45 10.19 -17.50
CA GLN A 216 -37.60 11.09 -18.64
C GLN A 216 -38.01 12.52 -18.22
N ALA A 217 -38.54 12.70 -17.00
CA ALA A 217 -38.87 14.01 -16.45
C ALA A 217 -37.63 14.79 -15.99
N SER A 218 -36.60 14.08 -15.52
CA SER A 218 -35.32 14.63 -15.08
C SER A 218 -34.50 15.23 -16.23
N PHE A 219 -34.72 14.76 -17.47
CA PHE A 219 -34.09 15.32 -18.67
C PHE A 219 -34.56 16.75 -18.97
N ASN A 220 -35.79 17.12 -18.60
CA ASN A 220 -36.30 18.47 -18.84
C ASN A 220 -35.59 19.56 -18.01
N HIS A 221 -34.79 19.15 -17.01
CA HIS A 221 -33.99 20.04 -16.17
C HIS A 221 -32.49 20.01 -16.48
N LEU A 222 -32.05 19.19 -17.44
CA LEU A 222 -30.68 19.18 -17.92
C LEU A 222 -30.50 20.28 -18.98
N SER A 223 -30.06 21.45 -18.53
CA SER A 223 -29.56 22.49 -19.43
C SER A 223 -28.21 22.06 -20.02
N TYR A 224 -28.22 21.61 -21.27
CA TYR A 224 -26.99 21.43 -22.04
C TYR A 224 -26.38 22.82 -22.33
N CYS A 225 -25.22 23.12 -21.76
CA CYS A 225 -24.35 24.13 -22.35
C CYS A 225 -23.68 23.48 -23.56
N GLU A 226 -24.05 23.90 -24.78
CA GLU A 226 -23.24 23.56 -25.94
C GLU A 226 -21.82 24.06 -25.72
N PRO A 227 -20.80 23.17 -25.71
CA PRO A 227 -19.43 23.65 -25.71
C PRO A 227 -19.24 24.39 -27.03
N LYS A 228 -18.69 25.61 -26.98
CA LYS A 228 -18.20 26.28 -28.20
C LYS A 228 -17.07 25.39 -28.76
N ILE A 229 -17.41 24.54 -29.72
CA ILE A 229 -16.52 23.52 -30.28
C ILE A 229 -15.29 24.19 -30.87
N THR A 230 -14.12 23.96 -30.27
CA THR A 230 -12.82 24.07 -30.93
C THR A 230 -12.41 22.67 -31.41
N ASN A 231 -12.67 22.37 -32.69
CA ASN A 231 -12.02 21.41 -33.60
C ASN A 231 -11.56 19.99 -33.15
N TRP A 232 -11.78 19.51 -31.93
CA TRP A 232 -11.26 18.21 -31.47
C TRP A 232 -12.20 17.03 -31.73
N LEU A 233 -13.45 17.28 -32.16
CA LEU A 233 -14.45 16.24 -32.41
C LEU A 233 -14.46 15.71 -33.86
N SER A 234 -13.61 16.20 -34.75
CA SER A 234 -13.54 15.73 -36.14
C SER A 234 -13.11 14.26 -36.28
N GLY A 235 -12.52 13.68 -35.23
CA GLY A 235 -12.15 12.25 -35.16
C GLY A 235 -13.27 11.29 -34.71
N LEU A 236 -14.44 11.79 -34.28
CA LEU A 236 -15.53 10.95 -33.75
C LEU A 236 -16.66 10.69 -34.77
N SER A 237 -16.51 11.13 -36.01
CA SER A 237 -17.51 11.01 -37.09
C SER A 237 -17.90 9.56 -37.45
N ASN A 238 -17.23 8.55 -36.90
CA ASN A 238 -17.51 7.14 -37.13
C ASN A 238 -18.28 6.45 -36.00
N TYR A 239 -18.60 7.13 -34.89
CA TYR A 239 -19.40 6.54 -33.81
C TYR A 239 -20.87 6.97 -33.92
N LYS A 240 -21.75 6.02 -34.27
CA LYS A 240 -23.20 6.19 -34.09
C LYS A 240 -23.48 6.28 -32.58
N ILE A 241 -23.67 7.50 -32.08
CA ILE A 241 -24.19 7.72 -30.72
C ILE A 241 -25.63 7.22 -30.72
N ASN A 242 -25.88 6.15 -29.96
CA ASN A 242 -27.23 5.65 -29.73
C ASN A 242 -27.90 6.58 -28.71
N THR A 243 -28.84 7.41 -29.17
CA THR A 243 -29.50 8.46 -28.37
C THR A 243 -30.35 7.93 -27.22
N ASN A 244 -30.52 6.62 -27.09
CA ASN A 244 -31.29 5.99 -26.01
C ASN A 244 -30.44 5.61 -24.78
N LYS A 245 -29.12 5.85 -24.79
CA LYS A 245 -28.23 5.67 -23.63
C LYS A 245 -27.18 6.76 -23.62
N ILE A 246 -27.43 7.84 -22.88
CA ILE A 246 -26.40 8.82 -22.53
C ILE A 246 -25.96 8.48 -21.11
N ILE A 247 -24.71 8.03 -20.95
CA ILE A 247 -24.09 7.83 -19.64
C ILE A 247 -23.49 9.18 -19.25
N LEU A 248 -24.12 9.85 -18.29
CA LEU A 248 -23.58 11.06 -17.68
C LEU A 248 -22.88 10.69 -16.38
N PHE A 249 -21.62 11.07 -16.26
CA PHE A 249 -20.90 11.00 -15.00
C PHE A 249 -21.05 12.35 -14.28
N PRO A 250 -21.43 12.38 -13.00
CA PRO A 250 -21.35 13.61 -12.23
C PRO A 250 -19.88 14.04 -12.15
N TYR A 251 -19.64 15.34 -12.35
CA TYR A 251 -18.33 15.93 -12.09
C TYR A 251 -17.95 15.70 -10.62
N ALA A 252 -16.71 15.26 -10.40
CA ALA A 252 -16.07 15.15 -9.11
C ALA A 252 -15.87 16.53 -8.45
#